data_AF-A0A385YS90-F1
#
_entry.id   AF-A0A385YS90-F1
#
_cell.length_a   1.000
_cell.length_b   1.000
_cell.length_c   1.000
_cell.angle_alpha   90.00
_cell.angle_beta   90.00
_cell.angle_gamma   90.00
#
_symmetry.space_group_name_H-M   'P 1'
#
loop_
_entity.id
_entity.type
_entity.pdbx_description
1 polymer ?
#
loop_
_entity_poly.entity_id
_entity_poly.type
_entity_poly.pdbx_seq_one_letter_code
_entity_poly.pdbx_strand_id
1 'polypeptide(L)' 'MELKQKEKVNVLRARLNITQVELAKKAGISARSIHLFEKDVAYLRKAKYETLQKLASALESEVDDIFLG' A
#
# COMPACT_ATOMS: atom_id res chain seq x y z
N MET A 1 9.50 -1.21 23.58
CA MET A 1 9.22 -1.64 22.20
C MET A 1 8.14 -0.71 21.69
N GLU A 2 8.47 0.15 20.72
CA GLU A 2 7.55 1.17 20.22
C GLU A 2 6.48 0.49 19.36
N LEU A 3 5.21 0.64 19.71
CA LEU A 3 4.10 0.14 18.89
C LEU A 3 4.04 1.01 17.63
N LYS A 4 4.62 0.52 16.52
CA LYS A 4 4.41 1.16 15.21
C LYS A 4 2.92 1.16 14.89
N GLN A 5 2.36 2.34 14.70
CA GLN A 5 0.98 2.49 14.26
C GLN A 5 0.90 2.12 12.78
N LYS A 6 -0.07 1.26 12.42
CA LYS A 6 -0.31 0.88 11.02
C LYS A 6 -0.81 2.08 10.24
N GLU A 7 -0.32 2.25 9.02
CA GLU A 7 -0.58 3.43 8.20
C GLU A 7 -1.35 3.08 6.92
N LYS A 8 -2.18 4.00 6.45
CA LYS A 8 -2.89 3.82 5.19
C LYS A 8 -1.92 3.94 4.00
N VAL A 9 -2.21 3.24 2.91
CA VAL A 9 -1.39 3.23 1.70
C VAL A 9 -1.13 4.64 1.15
N ASN A 10 -2.11 5.54 1.20
CA ASN A 10 -1.95 6.91 0.72
C ASN A 10 -0.96 7.72 1.58
N VAL A 11 -0.92 7.48 2.90
CA VAL A 11 0.02 8.14 3.82
C VAL A 11 1.44 7.64 3.55
N LEU A 12 1.62 6.32 3.46
CA LEU A 12 2.92 5.71 3.13
C LEU A 12 3.43 6.21 1.77
N ARG A 13 2.56 6.24 0.76
CA ARG A 13 2.90 6.76 -0.57
C ARG A 13 3.30 8.25 -0.53
N ALA A 14 2.56 9.07 0.21
CA ALA A 14 2.84 10.50 0.32
C ALA A 14 4.21 10.77 0.98
N ARG A 15 4.64 9.95 1.95
CA ARG A 15 5.98 10.04 2.57
C ARG A 15 7.10 9.80 1.56
N LEU A 16 6.87 8.93 0.58
CA LEU A 16 7.82 8.67 -0.52
C LEU A 16 7.78 9.73 -1.62
N ASN A 17 6.86 10.70 -1.56
CA ASN A 17 6.65 11.74 -2.55
C ASN A 17 6.46 11.21 -3.99
N ILE A 18 5.70 10.12 -4.14
CA ILE A 18 5.38 9.51 -5.45
C ILE A 18 3.88 9.54 -5.75
N THR A 19 3.54 9.56 -7.02
CA THR A 19 2.17 9.45 -7.55
C THR A 19 1.65 8.02 -7.47
N GLN A 20 0.33 7.84 -7.62
CA GLN A 20 -0.28 6.50 -7.69
C GLN A 20 0.24 5.69 -8.88
N VAL A 21 0.55 6.34 -10.00
CA VAL A 21 1.09 5.70 -11.21
C VAL A 21 2.52 5.21 -10.96
N GLU A 22 3.34 5.98 -10.25
CA GLU A 22 4.69 5.57 -9.89
C GLU A 22 4.70 4.44 -8.87
N LEU A 23 3.82 4.50 -7.86
CA LEU A 23 3.65 3.38 -6.92
C LEU A 23 3.21 2.10 -7.65
N ALA A 24 2.27 2.21 -8.59
CA ALA A 24 1.80 1.10 -9.40
C ALA A 24 2.94 0.46 -10.22
N LYS A 25 3.78 1.29 -10.85
CA LYS A 25 4.98 0.84 -11.59
C LYS A 25 5.97 0.14 -10.65
N LYS A 26 6.28 0.73 -9.49
CA LYS A 26 7.18 0.13 -8.49
C LYS A 26 6.67 -1.22 -7.97
N ALA A 27 5.38 -1.32 -7.69
CA ALA A 27 4.75 -2.54 -7.17
C ALA A 27 4.42 -3.57 -8.27
N GLY A 28 4.57 -3.23 -9.55
CA GLY A 28 4.21 -4.11 -10.66
C GLY A 28 2.71 -4.45 -10.70
N ILE A 29 1.84 -3.51 -10.31
CA ILE A 29 0.38 -3.66 -10.35
C ILE A 29 -0.29 -2.48 -11.07
N SER A 30 -1.60 -2.55 -11.31
CA SER A 30 -2.30 -1.49 -12.04
C SER A 30 -2.47 -0.22 -11.19
N ALA A 31 -2.41 0.96 -11.82
CA ALA A 31 -2.74 2.23 -11.16
C ALA A 31 -4.19 2.25 -10.62
N ARG A 32 -5.10 1.53 -11.30
CA ARG A 32 -6.46 1.30 -10.82
C ARG A 32 -6.49 0.56 -9.49
N SER A 33 -5.64 -0.46 -9.30
CA SER A 33 -5.52 -1.18 -8.03
C SER A 33 -5.08 -0.24 -6.91
N ILE A 34 -4.05 0.58 -7.15
CA ILE A 34 -3.60 1.60 -6.18
C ILE A 34 -4.73 2.56 -5.83
N HIS A 35 -5.45 3.08 -6.83
CA HIS A 35 -6.59 3.96 -6.60
C HIS A 35 -7.66 3.30 -5.69
N LEU A 36 -8.02 2.05 -5.98
CA LEU A 36 -9.02 1.32 -5.18
C LEU A 36 -8.53 1.06 -3.75
N PHE A 37 -7.26 0.69 -3.58
CA PHE A 37 -6.63 0.48 -2.27
C PHE A 37 -6.61 1.74 -1.41
N GLU A 38 -6.29 2.90 -2.01
CA GLU A 38 -6.28 4.18 -1.29
C GLU A 38 -7.69 4.72 -1.02
N LYS A 39 -8.65 4.40 -1.89
CA LYS A 39 -10.04 4.86 -1.76
C LYS A 39 -10.81 4.10 -0.70
N ASP A 40 -10.67 2.78 -0.65
CA ASP A 40 -11.43 1.91 0.25
C ASP A 40 -10.62 0.67 0.65
N VAL A 41 -10.37 0.54 1.96
CA VAL A 41 -9.58 -0.53 2.56
C VAL A 41 -10.18 -1.92 2.32
N ALA A 42 -11.49 -2.01 2.00
CA ALA A 42 -12.11 -3.29 1.64
C ALA A 42 -11.47 -3.94 0.41
N TYR A 43 -10.92 -3.15 -0.52
CA TYR A 43 -10.19 -3.69 -1.68
C TYR A 43 -8.82 -4.24 -1.28
N LEU A 44 -8.13 -3.59 -0.33
CA LEU A 44 -6.87 -4.09 0.25
C LEU A 44 -7.08 -5.42 0.97
N ARG A 45 -8.12 -5.52 1.82
CA ARG A 45 -8.46 -6.75 2.55
C ARG A 45 -8.73 -7.95 1.64
N LYS A 46 -9.23 -7.71 0.43
CA LYS A 46 -9.54 -8.75 -0.57
C LYS A 46 -8.38 -9.06 -1.50
N ALA A 47 -7.30 -8.28 -1.46
CA ALA A 47 -6.13 -8.51 -2.30
C ALA A 47 -5.41 -9.80 -1.88
N LYS A 48 -4.82 -10.49 -2.85
CA LYS A 48 -3.96 -11.65 -2.56
C LYS A 48 -2.75 -11.17 -1.74
N TYR A 49 -2.26 -12.03 -0.85
CA TYR A 49 -1.09 -11.72 -0.04
C TYR A 49 0.14 -11.31 -0.89
N GLU A 50 0.37 -11.97 -2.03
CA GLU A 50 1.42 -11.59 -2.98
C GLU A 50 1.30 -10.12 -3.46
N THR A 51 0.07 -9.64 -3.65
CA THR A 51 -0.20 -8.22 -4.00
C THR A 51 0.11 -7.31 -2.82
N LEU A 52 -0.22 -7.72 -1.60
CA LEU A 52 0.12 -6.97 -0.39
C LEU A 52 1.64 -6.89 -0.19
N GLN A 53 2.37 -7.97 -0.43
CA GLN A 53 3.84 -8.00 -0.38
C GLN A 53 4.47 -7.07 -1.41
N LYS A 54 4.02 -7.13 -2.67
CA LYS A 54 4.48 -6.23 -3.73
C LYS A 54 4.24 -4.76 -3.38
N LEU A 55 3.07 -4.47 -2.82
CA LEU A 55 2.70 -3.12 -2.40
C LEU A 55 3.57 -2.64 -1.22
N ALA A 56 3.73 -3.47 -0.19
CA ALA A 56 4.55 -3.16 0.98
C ALA A 56 6.02 -2.92 0.60
N SER A 57 6.59 -3.81 -0.23
CA SER A 57 7.95 -3.64 -0.76
C SER A 57 8.11 -2.33 -1.53
N ALA A 58 7.14 -1.96 -2.38
CA ALA A 58 7.17 -0.70 -3.11
C ALA A 58 6.96 0.55 -2.23
N LEU A 59 6.37 0.38 -1.05
CA LEU A 59 6.16 1.40 -0.02
C LEU A 59 7.31 1.48 1.00
N GLU A 60 8.36 0.67 0.83
CA GLU A 60 9.48 0.57 1.78
C GLU A 60 8.99 0.22 3.20
N SER A 61 7.96 -0.63 3.29
CA SER A 61 7.32 -1.06 4.52
C SER A 61 7.10 -2.58 4.57
N GLU A 62 6.72 -3.10 5.73
CA GLU A 62 6.21 -4.47 5.85
C GLU A 62 4.70 -4.52 5.60
N VAL A 63 4.16 -5.72 5.32
CA VAL A 63 2.70 -5.90 5.17
C VAL A 63 2.00 -5.56 6.49
N ASP A 64 2.63 -5.85 7.63
CA ASP A 64 2.09 -5.57 8.96
C ASP A 64 2.03 -4.07 9.28
N ASP A 65 2.84 -3.25 8.60
CA ASP A 65 2.79 -1.78 8.71
C ASP A 65 1.59 -1.19 7.95
N ILE A 66 0.97 -1.92 7.03
CA ILE A 66 -0.17 -1.44 6.24
C ILE A 66 -1.47 -1.58 7.05
N PHE A 67 -2.19 -0.48 7.17
CA PHE A 67 -3.52 -0.47 7.79
C PHE A 67 -4.52 -1.20 6.89
N LEU A 68 -4.95 -2.38 7.35
CA LEU A 68 -5.98 -3.19 6.72
C LEU A 68 -7.36 -2.99 7.33
N GLY A 69 -7.57 -1.96 8.18
CA GLY A 69 -8.86 -1.68 8.82
C GLY A 69 -9.02 -2.35 10.16
#